data_AF-A0A5N8YFK4-F1
#
_entry.id   AF-A0A5N8YFK4-F1
#
_cell.length_a   1.000
_cell.length_b   1.000
_cell.length_c   1.000
_cell.angle_alpha   90.00
_cell.angle_beta   90.00
_cell.angle_gamma   90.00
#
_symmetry.space_group_name_H-M   'P 1'
#
loop_
_entity.id
_entity.type
_entity.pdbx_description
1 polymer ?
#
loop_
_entity_poly.entity_id
_entity_poly.type
_entity_poly.pdbx_seq_one_letter_code
_entity_poly.pdbx_strand_id
1 'polypeptide(L)'
;MLNRKLLGQVGSQQLTSIGLIVSINIVFGLVSTGIDNAAHFGGLLAGGFVAWLTTPRERLFVLQDPVDLGQSRVTIKTDVKSTSKLTLAILVIVIIAGVLTQIGSQTYIEDIFGNKIPR
;
A
#
# COMPACT_ATOMS: atom_id res chain seq x y z
N MET A 1 27.93 -2.44 13.52
CA MET A 1 27.70 -2.55 12.05
C MET A 1 27.13 -3.90 11.61
N LEU A 2 27.37 -5.00 12.34
CA LEU A 2 26.83 -6.34 12.05
C LEU A 2 25.29 -6.40 12.03
N ASN A 3 24.61 -5.74 12.98
CA ASN A 3 23.14 -5.66 13.01
C ASN A 3 22.54 -5.03 11.74
N ARG A 4 23.16 -3.99 11.16
CA ARG A 4 22.64 -3.34 9.95
C ARG A 4 22.78 -4.22 8.72
N LYS A 5 23.85 -5.01 8.63
CA LYS A 5 24.04 -5.99 7.54
C LYS A 5 23.05 -7.13 7.66
N LEU A 6 22.89 -7.73 8.86
CA LEU A 6 21.96 -8.83 9.07
C LEU A 6 20.50 -8.42 8.93
N LEU A 7 20.08 -7.32 9.58
CA LEU A 7 18.70 -6.80 9.46
C LEU A 7 18.42 -6.28 8.04
N GLY A 8 19.40 -5.65 7.39
CA GLY A 8 19.27 -5.20 6.01
C GLY A 8 19.15 -6.35 5.02
N GLN A 9 19.94 -7.41 5.19
CA GLN A 9 19.89 -8.60 4.36
C GLN A 9 18.57 -9.35 4.54
N VAL A 10 18.13 -9.61 5.78
CA VAL A 10 16.84 -10.26 6.07
C VAL A 10 15.66 -9.41 5.57
N GLY A 11 15.69 -8.10 5.79
CA GLY A 11 14.66 -7.18 5.30
C GLY A 11 14.59 -7.14 3.77
N SER A 12 15.74 -7.11 3.09
CA SER A 12 15.79 -7.15 1.62
C SER A 12 15.23 -8.45 1.05
N GLN A 13 15.49 -9.57 1.71
CA GLN A 13 15.00 -10.88 1.30
C GLN A 13 13.49 -10.99 1.49
N GLN A 14 12.95 -10.53 2.63
CA GLN A 14 11.50 -10.46 2.84
C GLN A 14 10.81 -9.53 1.83
N LEU A 15 11.38 -8.36 1.55
CA LEU A 15 10.80 -7.42 0.59
C LEU A 15 10.77 -8.01 -0.81
N THR A 16 11.81 -8.76 -1.18
CA THR A 16 11.88 -9.49 -2.46
C THR A 16 10.80 -10.57 -2.52
N SER A 17 10.61 -11.35 -1.46
CA SER A 17 9.56 -12.37 -1.39
C SER A 17 8.15 -11.76 -1.48
N ILE A 18 7.88 -10.67 -0.77
CA ILE A 18 6.60 -9.95 -0.86
C ILE A 18 6.40 -9.40 -2.27
N GLY A 19 7.41 -8.75 -2.83
CA GLY A 19 7.35 -8.20 -4.19
C GLY A 19 7.06 -9.26 -5.24
N LEU A 20 7.65 -10.46 -5.10
CA LEU A 20 7.40 -11.60 -5.98
C LEU A 20 5.94 -12.06 -5.89
N ILE A 21 5.43 -12.29 -4.68
CA ILE A 21 4.04 -12.75 -4.46
C ILE A 21 3.03 -11.72 -5.01
N VAL A 22 3.25 -10.44 -4.74
CA VAL A 22 2.42 -9.36 -5.27
C VAL A 22 2.45 -9.35 -6.80
N SER A 23 3.64 -9.46 -7.41
CA SER A 23 3.78 -9.50 -8.87
C SER A 23 3.03 -10.67 -9.49
N ILE A 24 3.11 -11.85 -8.89
CA ILE A 24 2.37 -13.04 -9.33
C ILE A 24 0.87 -12.78 -9.28
N ASN A 25 0.35 -12.28 -8.16
CA ASN A 25 -1.08 -11.98 -7.99
C ASN A 25 -1.58 -10.95 -9.02
N ILE A 26 -0.75 -9.96 -9.35
CA ILE A 26 -1.07 -8.97 -10.39
C ILE A 26 -1.16 -9.63 -11.76
N VAL A 27 -0.17 -10.43 -12.14
CA VAL A 27 -0.16 -11.10 -13.46
C VAL A 27 -1.35 -12.04 -13.59
N PHE A 28 -1.65 -12.85 -12.56
CA PHE A 28 -2.82 -13.72 -12.58
C PHE A 28 -4.13 -12.94 -12.66
N GLY A 29 -4.25 -11.83 -11.93
CA GLY A 29 -5.42 -10.95 -12.00
C GLY A 29 -5.62 -10.30 -13.37
N LEU A 30 -4.53 -9.94 -14.06
CA LEU A 30 -4.58 -9.31 -15.39
C LEU A 30 -4.76 -10.30 -16.55
N VAL A 31 -4.38 -11.57 -16.37
CA VAL A 31 -4.51 -12.62 -17.39
C VAL A 31 -5.86 -13.35 -17.29
N SER A 32 -6.52 -13.32 -16.13
CA SER A 32 -7.86 -13.90 -15.95
C SER A 32 -8.90 -13.15 -16.79
N THR A 33 -9.63 -13.86 -17.65
CA THR A 33 -10.64 -13.30 -18.55
C THR A 33 -12.03 -13.32 -17.92
N GLY A 34 -12.79 -12.23 -18.09
CA GLY A 34 -14.19 -12.12 -17.60
C GLY A 34 -14.55 -10.78 -16.96
N ILE A 35 -13.55 -9.93 -16.65
CA ILE A 35 -13.72 -8.58 -16.06
C ILE A 35 -12.79 -7.61 -16.80
N ASP A 36 -13.21 -6.36 -16.96
CA ASP A 36 -12.46 -5.29 -17.62
C ASP A 36 -11.06 -5.06 -16.97
N ASN A 37 -10.00 -5.17 -17.78
CA ASN A 37 -8.60 -4.95 -17.34
C ASN A 37 -8.37 -3.54 -16.78
N ALA A 38 -9.20 -2.57 -17.20
CA ALA A 38 -9.17 -1.21 -16.69
C ALA A 38 -9.49 -1.15 -15.18
N ALA A 39 -10.38 -2.01 -14.68
CA ALA A 39 -10.75 -2.05 -13.26
C ALA A 39 -9.61 -2.60 -12.39
N HIS A 40 -8.93 -3.65 -12.85
CA HIS A 40 -7.77 -4.22 -12.16
C HIS A 40 -6.60 -3.24 -12.12
N PHE A 41 -6.32 -2.56 -13.24
CA PHE A 41 -5.27 -1.55 -13.31
C PHE A 41 -5.59 -0.31 -12.44
N GLY A 42 -6.85 0.14 -12.44
CA GLY A 42 -7.32 1.22 -11.57
C GLY A 42 -7.19 0.89 -10.08
N GLY A 43 -7.54 -0.33 -9.67
CA GLY A 43 -7.35 -0.81 -8.30
C GLY A 43 -5.88 -0.87 -7.88
N LEU A 44 -4.99 -1.29 -8.77
CA LEU A 44 -3.54 -1.29 -8.53
C LEU A 44 -2.97 0.10 -8.30
N LEU A 45 -3.33 1.05 -9.18
CA LEU A 45 -2.87 2.43 -9.06
C LEU A 45 -3.42 3.10 -7.79
N ALA A 46 -4.71 2.94 -7.53
CA ALA A 46 -5.33 3.48 -6.32
C ALA A 46 -4.68 2.89 -5.06
N GLY A 47 -4.52 1.56 -4.99
CA GLY A 47 -3.88 0.85 -3.89
C GLY A 47 -2.42 1.30 -3.66
N GLY A 48 -1.65 1.48 -4.73
CA GLY A 48 -0.29 2.03 -4.66
C GLY A 48 -0.26 3.47 -4.12
N PHE A 49 -1.22 4.30 -4.53
CA PHE A 49 -1.35 5.67 -4.04
C PHE A 49 -1.73 5.69 -2.55
N VAL A 50 -2.61 4.79 -2.11
CA VAL A 50 -2.93 4.59 -0.68
C VAL A 50 -1.68 4.25 0.09
N ALA A 51 -0.97 3.20 -0.32
CA ALA A 51 0.22 2.73 0.36
C ALA A 51 1.27 3.85 0.46
N TRP A 52 1.45 4.64 -0.59
CA TRP A 52 2.38 5.77 -0.59
C TRP A 52 2.01 6.88 0.41
N LEU A 53 0.72 7.18 0.55
CA LEU A 53 0.23 8.20 1.50
C LEU A 53 0.26 7.71 2.96
N THR A 54 -0.04 6.42 3.18
CA THR A 54 -0.23 5.84 4.50
C THR A 54 1.06 5.30 5.12
N THR A 55 2.07 4.93 4.33
CA THR A 55 3.31 4.34 4.84
C THR A 55 4.02 5.29 5.83
N PRO A 56 4.33 4.83 7.05
CA PRO A 56 5.11 5.60 8.03
C PRO A 56 6.53 5.83 7.51
N ARG A 57 7.00 7.09 7.54
CA ARG A 57 8.39 7.43 7.25
C ARG A 57 9.15 7.57 8.58
N GLU A 58 9.35 6.44 9.25
CA GLU A 58 10.14 6.40 10.49
C GLU A 58 11.56 6.89 10.20
N ARG A 59 12.03 7.89 10.95
CA ARG A 59 13.42 8.35 10.90
C ARG A 59 14.16 7.76 12.10
N LEU A 60 15.12 6.89 11.82
CA LEU A 60 16.03 6.37 12.84
C LEU A 60 16.98 7.50 13.26
N PHE A 61 16.80 8.02 14.48
CA PHE A 61 17.75 8.94 15.11
C PHE A 61 18.63 8.15 16.06
N VAL A 62 19.96 8.23 15.86
CA VAL A 62 20.94 7.73 16.83
C VAL A 62 21.17 8.86 17.82
N LEU A 63 20.67 8.71 19.05
CA LEU A 63 21.04 9.61 20.14
C LEU A 63 22.44 9.19 20.61
N GLN A 64 23.41 10.10 20.52
CA GLN A 64 24.72 9.92 21.12
C GLN A 64 24.61 10.36 22.58
N ASP A 65 24.55 9.41 23.52
CA ASP A 65 24.56 9.74 24.95
C ASP A 65 25.91 10.40 25.32
N PRO A 66 25.93 11.48 26.13
CA PRO A 66 27.18 12.11 26.59
C PRO A 66 28.01 11.23 27.54
N VAL A 67 27.44 10.13 28.05
CA VAL A 67 28.08 9.22 29.02
C VAL A 67 28.20 7.83 28.40
N ASP A 68 29.40 7.56 27.87
CA ASP A 68 29.75 6.31 27.19
C ASP A 68 29.94 5.15 28.18
N LEU A 69 28.84 4.43 28.48
CA LEU A 69 28.87 3.14 29.20
C LEU A 69 28.90 1.94 28.23
N GLY A 70 29.25 2.13 26.95
CA GLY A 70 29.33 1.05 25.95
C GLY A 70 27.98 0.43 25.56
N GLN A 71 26.86 0.99 26.01
CA GLN A 71 25.50 0.55 25.69
C GLN A 71 24.90 1.54 24.68
N SER A 72 25.14 1.34 23.39
CA SER A 72 24.52 2.14 22.33
C SER A 72 23.01 1.84 22.30
N ARG A 73 22.22 2.67 22.98
CA ARG A 73 20.76 2.56 22.99
C ARG A 73 20.20 3.26 21.77
N VAL A 74 19.70 2.49 20.80
CA VAL A 74 18.94 3.05 19.66
C VAL A 74 17.53 3.32 20.14
N THR A 75 17.18 4.58 20.41
CA THR A 75 15.80 4.96 20.74
C THR A 75 15.04 5.27 19.45
N ILE A 76 14.06 4.43 19.13
CA ILE A 76 13.11 4.69 18.04
C ILE A 76 12.17 5.81 18.52
N LYS A 77 12.38 7.04 18.06
CA LYS A 77 11.34 8.07 18.15
C LYS A 77 10.35 7.81 17.02
N THR A 78 9.27 7.11 17.36
CA THR A 78 8.10 7.07 16.48
C THR A 78 7.54 8.50 16.45
N ASP A 79 7.76 9.20 15.35
CA ASP A 79 6.99 10.41 15.11
C ASP A 79 5.58 9.92 14.80
N VAL A 80 4.67 10.04 15.77
CA VAL A 80 3.25 9.74 15.59
C VAL A 80 2.75 10.70 14.54
N LYS A 81 2.89 10.31 13.27
CA LYS A 81 2.40 11.04 12.12
C LYS A 81 0.92 11.27 12.40
N SER A 82 0.57 12.55 12.57
CA SER A 82 -0.74 13.03 13.00
C SER A 82 -1.83 12.14 12.41
N THR A 83 -2.45 11.32 13.26
CA THR A 83 -3.42 10.28 12.89
C THR A 83 -4.54 10.84 12.02
N SER A 84 -4.83 12.13 12.14
CA SER A 84 -5.77 12.90 11.31
C SER A 84 -5.43 12.91 9.82
N LYS A 85 -4.15 12.98 9.43
CA LYS A 85 -3.75 12.99 8.01
C LYS A 85 -3.92 11.60 7.38
N LEU A 86 -3.71 10.56 8.16
CA LEU A 86 -3.88 9.18 7.74
C LEU A 86 -5.37 8.85 7.55
N THR A 87 -6.20 9.17 8.54
CA THR A 87 -7.65 8.98 8.43
C THR A 87 -8.25 9.82 7.32
N LEU A 88 -7.82 11.07 7.15
CA LEU A 88 -8.27 11.91 6.02
C LEU A 88 -7.91 11.28 4.67
N ALA A 89 -6.69 10.78 4.50
CA ALA A 89 -6.27 10.14 3.25
C ALA A 89 -7.14 8.91 2.94
N ILE A 90 -7.37 8.03 3.92
CA ILE A 90 -8.23 6.84 3.76
C ILE A 90 -9.65 7.25 3.39
N LEU A 91 -10.21 8.26 4.06
CA LEU A 91 -11.58 8.72 3.84
C LEU A 91 -11.73 9.30 2.42
N VAL A 92 -10.77 10.11 1.97
CA VAL A 92 -10.73 10.64 0.60
C VAL A 92 -10.67 9.51 -0.44
N ILE A 93 -9.85 8.49 -0.21
CA ILE A 93 -9.76 7.34 -1.11
C ILE A 93 -11.08 6.58 -1.20
N VAL A 94 -11.73 6.32 -0.06
CA VAL A 94 -13.03 5.62 -0.02
C VAL A 94 -14.10 6.43 -0.76
N ILE A 95 -14.12 7.75 -0.59
CA ILE A 95 -15.04 8.63 -1.33
C ILE A 95 -14.79 8.55 -2.83
N ILE A 96 -13.53 8.69 -3.27
CA ILE A 96 -13.18 8.64 -4.70
C ILE A 96 -13.58 7.29 -5.30
N ALA A 97 -13.23 6.19 -4.64
CA ALA A 97 -13.60 4.84 -5.09
C ALA A 97 -15.12 4.68 -5.21
N GLY A 98 -15.87 5.07 -4.17
CA GLY A 98 -17.34 5.01 -4.18
C GLY A 98 -17.97 5.84 -5.29
N VAL A 99 -17.47 7.06 -5.54
CA VAL A 99 -17.94 7.92 -6.63
C VAL A 99 -17.65 7.31 -8.00
N LEU A 100 -16.45 6.78 -8.22
CA LEU A 100 -16.09 6.13 -9.48
C LEU A 100 -16.95 4.88 -9.74
N THR A 101 -17.21 4.07 -8.71
CA THR A 101 -18.11 2.92 -8.81
C THR A 101 -19.54 3.35 -9.14
N GLN A 102 -20.02 4.42 -8.52
CA GLN A 102 -21.37 4.93 -8.78
C GLN A 102 -21.51 5.53 -10.19
N ILE A 103 -20.48 6.20 -10.70
CA ILE A 103 -20.48 6.69 -12.08
C ILE A 103 -20.48 5.51 -13.05
N GLY A 104 -19.65 4.49 -12.81
CA GLY A 104 -19.60 3.29 -13.63
C GLY A 104 -20.90 2.49 -13.63
N SER A 105 -21.63 2.44 -12.50
CA SER A 105 -22.90 1.71 -12.39
C SER A 105 -24.04 2.36 -13.18
N GLN A 106 -23.98 3.68 -13.42
CA GLN A 106 -25.02 4.37 -14.21
C GLN A 106 -24.92 4.11 -15.71
N THR A 107 -23.77 3.65 -16.19
CA THR A 107 -23.46 3.47 -17.61
C THR A 107 -23.94 2.12 -18.15
N TYR A 108 -24.18 1.14 -17.28
CA TYR A 108 -24.53 -0.22 -17.67
C TYR A 108 -25.77 -0.73 -16.91
N ILE A 109 -26.62 -1.50 -17.57
CA ILE A 109 -27.64 -2.35 -16.95
C ILE A 109 -27.08 -3.76 -16.87
N GLU A 110 -27.28 -4.44 -15.74
CA GLU A 110 -26.92 -5.85 -15.62
C GLU A 110 -28.11 -6.72 -16.05
N ASP A 111 -27.86 -7.63 -16.99
CA ASP A 111 -28.84 -8.67 -17.35
C ASP A 111 -28.99 -9.70 -16.22
N ILE A 112 -30.00 -10.55 -16.27
CA ILE A 112 -30.24 -11.67 -15.32
C ILE A 112 -29.06 -12.65 -15.22
N PHE A 113 -28.14 -12.61 -16.18
CA PHE A 113 -26.90 -13.39 -16.22
C PHE A 113 -25.65 -12.59 -15.78
N GLY A 114 -25.80 -11.33 -15.34
CA GLY A 114 -24.71 -10.47 -14.87
C GLY A 114 -23.90 -9.78 -15.99
N ASN A 115 -24.36 -9.87 -17.24
CA ASN A 115 -23.70 -9.21 -18.37
C ASN A 115 -24.00 -7.71 -18.35
N LYS A 116 -22.95 -6.89 -18.47
CA LYS A 116 -23.04 -5.43 -18.55
C LYS A 116 -23.47 -5.00 -19.94
N ILE A 117 -24.71 -4.55 -20.07
CA ILE A 117 -25.27 -3.98 -21.30
C ILE A 117 -25.15 -2.46 -21.17
N PRO A 118 -24.51 -1.73 -22.10
CA PRO A 118 -24.55 -0.27 -22.05
C PRO A 118 -26.01 0.20 -22.08
N ARG A 119 -26.34 1.19 -21.24
CA ARG A 119 -27.65 1.85 -21.28
C ARG A 119 -27.90 2.53 -22.61
#